data_AF-A0A0R3UJB8-F1
#
_entry.id   AF-A0A0R3UJB8-F1
#
_cell.length_a   1.000
_cell.length_b   1.000
_cell.length_c   1.000
_cell.angle_alpha   90.00
_cell.angle_beta   90.00
_cell.angle_gamma   90.00
#
_symmetry.space_group_name_H-M   'P 1'
#
loop_
_entity.id
_entity.type
_entity.pdbx_description
1 polymer ?
#
loop_
_entity_poly.entity_id
_entity_poly.type
_entity_poly.pdbx_seq_one_letter_code
_entity_poly.pdbx_strand_id
1 'polypeptide(L)'
;MAIIVPISGQLADRLRKKTLTTTAVRKIFNCGGFGMEAFFLLIVAFANSYTTAMASLILAVSFSGFAISGYNVNHLDIAPRYASILMGLSNGIGTISGILCPVIVEYITTQGTKRQWMWVFILASSVHFFGVTFYAIFASGEKQHWAEAADDTPLAWKSPTDVPESIAKSGYGYGNEEENDPDASVQKPLKQNLVTGNSDHGTSSPRPYVMHTYRASNRSVAEDDAYHQAY
;
A
#
# COMPACT_ATOMS: atom_id res chain seq x y z
N MET A 1 18.11 -5.72 -1.05
CA MET A 1 16.71 -5.22 -1.21
C MET A 1 15.88 -5.26 0.05
N ALA A 2 15.56 -6.43 0.65
CA ALA A 2 14.53 -6.56 1.69
C ALA A 2 14.66 -5.57 2.88
N ILE A 3 15.89 -5.29 3.31
CA ILE A 3 16.17 -4.33 4.40
C ILE A 3 16.06 -2.87 3.92
N ILE A 4 16.42 -2.59 2.68
CA ILE A 4 16.50 -1.24 2.12
C ILE A 4 15.12 -0.69 1.76
N VAL A 5 14.22 -1.55 1.28
CA VAL A 5 12.85 -1.15 0.91
C VAL A 5 12.12 -0.42 2.07
N PRO A 6 12.00 -0.98 3.29
CA PRO A 6 11.31 -0.28 4.38
C PRO A 6 12.04 1.01 4.81
N ILE A 7 13.37 1.01 4.80
CA ILE A 7 14.18 2.21 5.10
C ILE A 7 13.89 3.31 4.07
N SER A 8 13.86 2.96 2.78
CA SER A 8 13.56 3.88 1.69
C SER A 8 12.14 4.43 1.78
N GLY A 9 11.16 3.61 2.17
CA GLY A 9 9.78 4.04 2.41
C GLY A 9 9.68 5.06 3.55
N GLN A 10 10.31 4.77 4.69
CA GLN A 10 10.35 5.71 5.82
C GLN A 10 11.03 7.03 5.46
N LEU A 11 12.10 6.97 4.66
CA LEU A 11 12.80 8.17 4.18
C LEU A 11 11.92 8.98 3.22
N ALA A 12 11.25 8.32 2.28
CA ALA A 12 10.31 8.95 1.35
C ALA A 12 9.17 9.65 2.10
N ASP A 13 8.59 9.00 3.12
CA ASP A 13 7.53 9.57 3.94
C ASP A 13 8.01 10.79 4.74
N ARG A 14 9.24 10.76 5.27
CA ARG A 14 9.83 11.91 5.97
C ARG A 14 10.06 13.10 5.04
N LEU A 15 10.56 12.86 3.84
CA LEU A 15 10.81 13.90 2.84
C LEU A 15 9.52 14.53 2.33
N ARG A 16 8.46 13.73 2.17
CA ARG A 16 7.13 14.20 1.78
C ARG A 16 6.46 15.06 2.85
N LYS A 17 6.69 14.77 4.14
CA LYS A 17 6.13 15.55 5.25
C LYS A 17 6.80 16.91 5.46
N LYS A 18 8.05 17.08 5.04
CA LYS A 18 8.86 18.26 5.41
C LYS A 18 9.17 19.22 4.27
N THR A 19 9.31 18.77 3.02
CA THR A 19 10.00 19.61 2.00
C THR A 19 9.58 19.42 0.54
N LEU A 20 9.11 18.24 0.11
CA LEU A 20 8.94 17.94 -1.32
C LEU A 20 7.51 17.48 -1.69
N THR A 21 7.07 17.85 -2.90
CA THR A 21 5.80 17.35 -3.48
C THR A 21 5.86 15.84 -3.69
N THR A 22 4.70 15.18 -3.66
CA THR A 22 4.56 13.73 -3.90
C THR A 22 5.29 13.32 -5.17
N THR A 23 5.03 14.01 -6.28
CA THR A 23 5.63 13.77 -7.59
C THR A 23 7.16 13.91 -7.57
N ALA A 24 7.71 14.95 -6.92
CA ALA A 24 9.15 15.13 -6.85
C ALA A 24 9.83 14.01 -6.04
N VAL A 25 9.24 13.61 -4.91
CA VAL A 25 9.75 12.47 -4.12
C VAL A 25 9.71 11.19 -4.96
N ARG A 26 8.59 10.89 -5.65
CA ARG A 26 8.49 9.69 -6.50
C ARG A 26 9.54 9.69 -7.60
N LYS A 27 9.76 10.81 -8.27
CA LYS A 27 10.78 10.94 -9.33
C LYS A 27 12.19 10.75 -8.78
N ILE A 28 12.54 11.39 -7.67
CA ILE A 28 13.88 11.28 -7.08
C ILE A 28 14.17 9.85 -6.65
N PHE A 29 13.24 9.17 -5.97
CA PHE A 29 13.45 7.80 -5.50
C PHE A 29 13.50 6.80 -6.65
N ASN A 30 12.61 6.94 -7.64
CA ASN A 30 12.59 6.02 -8.77
C ASN A 30 13.78 6.22 -9.72
N CYS A 31 14.04 7.46 -10.13
CA CYS A 31 15.16 7.78 -11.02
C CYS A 31 16.50 7.60 -10.31
N GLY A 32 16.60 7.94 -9.03
CA GLY A 32 17.79 7.70 -8.22
C GLY A 32 18.06 6.21 -8.03
N GLY A 33 17.06 5.41 -7.66
CA GLY A 33 17.22 3.96 -7.46
C GLY A 33 17.63 3.23 -8.74
N PHE A 34 16.82 3.34 -9.80
CA PHE A 34 17.10 2.66 -11.07
C PHE A 34 18.27 3.28 -11.84
N GLY A 35 18.50 4.59 -11.71
CA GLY A 35 19.66 5.24 -12.34
C GLY A 35 20.98 4.81 -11.71
N MET A 36 21.03 4.69 -10.39
CA MET A 36 22.20 4.15 -9.69
C MET A 36 22.38 2.65 -9.98
N GLU A 37 21.30 1.87 -10.04
CA GLU A 37 21.38 0.47 -10.48
C GLU A 37 21.98 0.35 -11.89
N ALA A 38 21.51 1.15 -12.85
CA ALA A 38 22.03 1.17 -14.21
C ALA A 38 23.53 1.50 -14.26
N PHE A 39 23.96 2.46 -13.45
CA PHE A 39 25.37 2.85 -13.34
C PHE A 39 26.23 1.71 -12.78
N PHE A 40 25.80 1.05 -11.70
CA PHE A 40 26.54 -0.08 -11.13
C PHE A 40 26.56 -1.29 -12.07
N LEU A 41 25.51 -1.55 -12.83
CA LEU A 41 25.51 -2.59 -13.87
C LEU A 41 26.54 -2.30 -14.97
N LEU A 42 26.73 -1.03 -15.32
CA LEU A 42 27.77 -0.63 -16.26
C LEU A 42 29.18 -0.89 -15.70
N ILE A 43 29.40 -0.61 -14.41
CA ILE A 43 30.67 -0.94 -13.73
C ILE A 43 30.93 -2.45 -13.76
N VAL A 44 29.89 -3.27 -13.54
CA VAL A 44 29.98 -4.74 -13.60
C VAL A 44 30.40 -5.20 -15.01
N ALA A 45 29.88 -4.58 -16.06
CA ALA A 45 30.22 -4.92 -17.44
C ALA A 45 31.74 -4.82 -17.72
N PHE A 46 32.40 -3.80 -17.16
CA PHE A 46 33.83 -3.53 -17.36
C PHE A 46 34.71 -4.05 -16.22
N ALA A 47 34.15 -4.78 -15.25
CA ALA A 47 34.91 -5.26 -14.11
C ALA A 47 35.95 -6.31 -14.53
N ASN A 48 37.18 -6.14 -14.03
CA ASN A 48 38.27 -7.10 -14.22
C ASN A 48 38.54 -7.99 -13.00
N SER A 49 38.06 -7.58 -11.82
CA SER A 49 38.17 -8.33 -10.58
C SER A 49 36.80 -8.82 -10.10
N TYR A 50 36.78 -10.04 -9.56
CA TYR A 50 35.57 -10.64 -8.97
C TYR A 50 35.04 -9.79 -7.82
N THR A 51 35.92 -9.19 -7.00
CA THR A 51 35.54 -8.35 -5.86
C THR A 51 34.78 -7.12 -6.30
N THR A 52 35.26 -6.44 -7.35
CA THR A 52 34.60 -5.25 -7.90
C THR A 52 33.25 -5.59 -8.51
N ALA A 53 33.16 -6.72 -9.24
CA ALA A 53 31.90 -7.17 -9.83
C ALA A 53 30.86 -7.51 -8.75
N MET A 54 31.24 -8.28 -7.73
CA MET A 54 30.34 -8.65 -6.62
C MET A 54 29.89 -7.42 -5.82
N ALA A 55 30.82 -6.55 -5.42
CA ALA A 55 30.49 -5.34 -4.67
C ALA A 55 29.52 -4.44 -5.48
N SER A 56 29.78 -4.25 -6.78
CA SER A 56 28.94 -3.45 -7.65
C SER A 56 27.55 -4.06 -7.84
N LEU A 57 27.44 -5.39 -7.99
CA LEU A 57 26.14 -6.08 -8.05
C LEU A 57 25.34 -5.95 -6.76
N ILE A 58 25.98 -6.11 -5.61
CA ILE A 58 25.33 -5.95 -4.30
C ILE A 58 24.81 -4.51 -4.15
N LEU A 59 25.61 -3.52 -4.56
CA LEU A 59 25.20 -2.12 -4.55
C LEU A 59 24.06 -1.86 -5.53
N ALA A 60 24.13 -2.40 -6.76
CA ALA A 60 23.07 -2.26 -7.77
C ALA A 60 21.71 -2.74 -7.22
N VAL A 61 21.65 -3.97 -6.72
CA VAL A 61 20.44 -4.57 -6.10
C VAL A 61 20.02 -3.84 -4.84
N SER A 62 20.97 -3.22 -4.13
CA SER A 62 20.66 -2.41 -2.96
C SER A 62 19.95 -1.11 -3.36
N PHE A 63 20.46 -0.41 -4.36
CA PHE A 63 19.90 0.85 -4.83
C PHE A 63 18.54 0.68 -5.51
N SER A 64 18.29 -0.42 -6.21
CA SER A 64 16.97 -0.68 -6.78
C SER A 64 15.87 -0.93 -5.76
N GLY A 65 16.24 -1.27 -4.51
CA GLY A 65 15.30 -1.26 -3.39
C GLY A 65 14.67 0.12 -3.13
N PHE A 66 15.38 1.21 -3.41
CA PHE A 66 14.83 2.57 -3.30
C PHE A 66 13.81 2.88 -4.41
N ALA A 67 13.93 2.26 -5.58
CA ALA A 67 12.98 2.47 -6.67
C ALA A 67 11.59 1.89 -6.34
N ILE A 68 11.53 0.78 -5.61
CA ILE A 68 10.28 0.11 -5.19
C ILE A 68 9.39 1.06 -4.37
N SER A 69 9.96 1.87 -3.49
CA SER A 69 9.18 2.87 -2.72
C SER A 69 8.76 4.09 -3.56
N GLY A 70 9.30 4.24 -4.75
CA GLY A 70 8.91 5.26 -5.74
C GLY A 70 7.69 4.81 -6.55
N TYR A 71 7.86 3.81 -7.42
CA TYR A 71 6.84 3.48 -8.43
C TYR A 71 5.64 2.70 -7.88
N ASN A 72 5.87 1.81 -6.91
CA ASN A 72 4.87 0.80 -6.51
C ASN A 72 3.64 1.46 -5.85
N VAL A 73 3.90 2.54 -5.12
CA VAL A 73 2.90 3.39 -4.46
C VAL A 73 2.40 4.53 -5.35
N ASN A 74 3.02 4.77 -6.52
CA ASN A 74 2.58 5.80 -7.47
C ASN A 74 1.20 5.47 -8.08
N HIS A 75 0.84 4.19 -8.20
CA HIS A 75 -0.50 3.78 -8.67
C HIS A 75 -1.62 4.29 -7.76
N LEU A 76 -1.38 4.27 -6.44
CA LEU A 76 -2.32 4.79 -5.44
C LEU A 76 -2.40 6.32 -5.47
N ASP A 77 -1.28 6.99 -5.74
CA ASP A 77 -1.22 8.45 -5.84
C ASP A 77 -1.98 8.96 -7.09
N ILE A 78 -1.91 8.23 -8.21
CA ILE A 78 -2.58 8.58 -9.49
C ILE A 78 -4.08 8.28 -9.45
N ALA A 79 -4.47 7.07 -9.03
CA ALA A 79 -5.85 6.61 -9.13
C ALA A 79 -6.23 5.60 -8.02
N PRO A 80 -6.60 6.06 -6.82
CA PRO A 80 -6.82 5.19 -5.67
C PRO A 80 -7.96 4.16 -5.88
N ARG A 81 -9.03 4.50 -6.61
CA ARG A 81 -10.14 3.58 -6.92
C ARG A 81 -9.76 2.46 -7.89
N TYR A 82 -8.83 2.73 -8.80
CA TYR A 82 -8.43 1.82 -9.88
C TYR A 82 -7.02 1.26 -9.69
N ALA A 83 -6.39 1.53 -8.54
CA ALA A 83 -4.98 1.23 -8.28
C ALA A 83 -4.66 -0.27 -8.40
N SER A 84 -5.56 -1.15 -7.94
CA SER A 84 -5.38 -2.60 -8.04
C SER A 84 -5.36 -3.10 -9.50
N ILE A 85 -6.23 -2.55 -10.35
CA ILE A 85 -6.29 -2.87 -11.77
C ILE A 85 -5.02 -2.39 -12.47
N LEU A 86 -4.60 -1.15 -12.21
CA LEU A 86 -3.37 -0.58 -12.77
C LEU A 86 -2.12 -1.36 -12.35
N MET A 87 -2.04 -1.73 -11.07
CA MET A 87 -0.94 -2.51 -10.51
C MET A 87 -0.92 -3.93 -11.08
N GLY A 88 -2.10 -4.56 -11.25
CA GLY A 88 -2.22 -5.87 -11.88
C GLY A 88 -1.76 -5.86 -13.34
N LEU A 89 -2.21 -4.87 -14.11
CA LEU A 89 -1.83 -4.72 -15.52
C LEU A 89 -0.34 -4.44 -15.69
N SER A 90 0.24 -3.53 -14.90
CA SER A 90 1.68 -3.24 -14.94
C SER A 90 2.51 -4.45 -14.55
N ASN A 91 2.11 -5.20 -13.52
CA ASN A 91 2.79 -6.43 -13.11
C ASN A 91 2.67 -7.54 -14.17
N GLY A 92 1.53 -7.62 -14.87
CA GLY A 92 1.34 -8.56 -15.97
C GLY A 92 2.31 -8.31 -17.13
N ILE A 93 2.40 -7.05 -17.58
CA ILE A 93 3.37 -6.64 -18.61
C ILE A 93 4.82 -6.89 -18.13
N GLY A 94 5.10 -6.56 -16.87
CA GLY A 94 6.41 -6.81 -16.26
C GLY A 94 6.79 -8.29 -16.23
N THR A 95 5.84 -9.17 -15.93
CA THR A 95 6.06 -10.63 -15.91
C THR A 95 6.33 -11.18 -17.31
N ILE A 96 5.59 -10.72 -18.33
CA ILE A 96 5.86 -11.10 -19.73
C ILE A 96 7.28 -10.70 -20.15
N SER A 97 7.69 -9.46 -19.81
CA SER A 97 9.08 -9.03 -20.04
C SER A 97 10.10 -9.89 -19.28
N GLY A 98 9.77 -10.33 -18.06
CA GLY A 98 10.59 -11.22 -17.26
C GLY A 98 10.78 -12.60 -17.91
N ILE A 99 9.74 -13.13 -18.55
CA ILE A 99 9.81 -14.41 -19.29
C ILE A 99 10.72 -14.30 -20.52
N LEU A 100 10.72 -13.15 -21.21
CA LEU A 100 11.57 -12.93 -22.39
C LEU A 100 13.06 -12.73 -22.05
N CYS A 101 13.38 -12.27 -20.84
CA CYS A 101 14.74 -11.93 -20.44
C CYS A 101 15.73 -13.12 -20.56
N PRO A 102 15.46 -14.32 -20.00
CA PRO A 102 16.34 -15.48 -20.15
C PRO A 102 16.61 -15.87 -21.61
N VAL A 103 15.59 -15.80 -22.47
CA VAL A 103 15.71 -16.15 -23.91
C VAL A 103 16.71 -15.22 -24.60
N ILE A 104 16.64 -13.92 -24.31
CA ILE A 104 17.57 -12.92 -24.88
C ILE A 104 18.98 -13.13 -24.32
N VAL A 105 19.11 -13.36 -23.01
CA VAL A 105 20.41 -13.60 -22.37
C VAL A 105 21.08 -14.84 -22.97
N GLU A 106 20.35 -15.95 -23.09
CA GLU A 106 20.85 -17.19 -23.68
C GLU A 106 21.34 -16.99 -25.12
N TYR A 107 20.59 -16.25 -25.93
CA TYR A 107 20.97 -15.91 -27.29
C TYR A 107 22.29 -15.12 -27.35
N ILE A 108 22.53 -14.21 -26.39
CA ILE A 108 23.77 -13.42 -26.32
C ILE A 108 24.93 -14.27 -25.78
N THR A 109 24.67 -15.16 -24.81
CA THR A 109 25.70 -15.92 -24.07
C THR A 109 25.98 -17.32 -24.62
N THR A 110 25.83 -17.55 -25.93
CA THR A 110 25.99 -18.88 -26.55
C THR A 110 27.33 -19.57 -26.23
N GLN A 111 28.39 -18.80 -26.00
CA GLN A 111 29.75 -19.32 -25.74
C GLN A 111 30.22 -19.05 -24.30
N GLY A 112 29.37 -18.44 -23.46
CA GLY A 112 29.69 -18.10 -22.07
C GLY A 112 30.88 -17.16 -21.87
N THR A 113 31.35 -16.47 -22.92
CA THR A 113 32.58 -15.66 -22.83
C THR A 113 32.37 -14.37 -22.02
N LYS A 114 33.43 -13.86 -21.39
CA LYS A 114 33.40 -12.57 -20.66
C LYS A 114 32.84 -11.43 -21.53
N ARG A 115 33.20 -11.41 -22.81
CA ARG A 115 32.72 -10.38 -23.76
C ARG A 115 31.21 -10.45 -23.98
N GLN A 116 30.62 -11.64 -24.03
CA GLN A 116 29.17 -11.80 -24.15
C GLN A 116 28.45 -11.31 -22.90
N TRP A 117 28.95 -11.66 -21.72
CA TRP A 117 28.41 -11.17 -20.45
C TRP A 117 28.50 -9.64 -20.31
N MET A 118 29.60 -9.04 -20.77
CA MET A 118 29.71 -7.58 -20.86
C MET A 118 28.57 -6.98 -21.70
N TRP A 119 28.25 -7.56 -22.86
CA TRP A 119 27.12 -7.11 -23.67
C TRP A 119 25.77 -7.27 -22.98
N VAL A 120 25.56 -8.35 -22.22
CA VAL A 120 24.34 -8.53 -21.41
C VAL A 120 24.19 -7.40 -20.39
N PHE A 121 25.26 -7.07 -19.65
CA PHE A 121 25.21 -5.99 -18.65
C PHE A 121 25.07 -4.60 -19.28
N ILE A 122 25.71 -4.34 -20.43
CA ILE A 122 25.52 -3.09 -21.19
C ILE A 122 24.07 -2.97 -21.66
N LEU A 123 23.49 -4.05 -22.20
CA LEU A 123 22.08 -4.07 -22.63
C LEU A 123 21.15 -3.79 -21.43
N ALA A 124 21.36 -4.48 -20.31
CA ALA A 124 20.57 -4.27 -19.09
C ALA A 124 20.66 -2.82 -18.61
N SER A 125 21.88 -2.26 -18.50
CA SER A 125 22.11 -0.87 -18.11
C SER A 125 21.43 0.12 -19.05
N SER A 126 21.51 -0.13 -20.37
CA SER A 126 20.88 0.72 -21.39
C SER A 126 19.36 0.75 -21.26
N VAL A 127 18.73 -0.40 -21.04
CA VAL A 127 17.28 -0.50 -20.81
C VAL A 127 16.86 0.24 -19.54
N HIS A 128 17.65 0.14 -18.46
CA HIS A 128 17.38 0.88 -17.23
C HIS A 128 17.50 2.39 -17.42
N PHE A 129 18.56 2.88 -18.10
CA PHE A 129 18.70 4.30 -18.39
C PHE A 129 17.55 4.82 -19.24
N PHE A 130 17.15 4.09 -20.29
CA PHE A 130 16.00 4.46 -21.10
C PHE A 130 14.72 4.54 -20.28
N GLY A 131 14.44 3.53 -19.44
CA GLY A 131 13.28 3.50 -18.56
C GLY A 131 13.26 4.65 -17.55
N VAL A 132 14.41 4.96 -16.96
CA VAL A 132 14.57 6.10 -16.02
C VAL A 132 14.36 7.43 -16.72
N THR A 133 14.93 7.62 -17.90
CA THR A 133 14.73 8.86 -18.67
C THR A 133 13.27 9.04 -19.06
N PHE A 134 12.62 7.97 -19.52
CA PHE A 134 11.19 8.00 -19.84
C PHE A 134 10.35 8.34 -18.59
N TYR A 135 10.62 7.68 -17.46
CA TYR A 135 9.92 7.95 -16.20
C TYR A 135 10.16 9.38 -15.71
N ALA A 136 11.39 9.89 -15.80
CA ALA A 136 11.74 11.24 -15.35
C ALA A 136 10.92 12.32 -16.07
N ILE A 137 10.71 12.14 -17.38
CA ILE A 137 9.98 13.08 -18.23
C ILE A 137 8.47 12.96 -18.00
N PHE A 138 7.91 11.74 -18.13
CA PHE A 138 6.46 11.54 -18.24
C PHE A 138 5.74 11.23 -16.92
N ALA A 139 6.43 10.83 -15.86
CA ALA A 139 5.74 10.44 -14.62
C ALA A 139 5.09 11.64 -13.93
N SER A 140 3.88 11.42 -13.40
CA SER A 140 3.20 12.31 -12.47
C SER A 140 2.79 11.53 -11.22
N GLY A 141 2.74 12.21 -10.08
CA GLY A 141 2.24 11.72 -8.80
C GLY A 141 1.02 12.50 -8.33
N GLU A 142 0.33 13.18 -9.25
CA GLU A 142 -0.93 13.89 -8.99
C GLU A 142 -2.13 13.02 -9.39
N LYS A 143 -3.21 13.16 -8.62
CA LYS A 143 -4.48 12.47 -8.87
C LYS A 143 -5.02 12.88 -10.25
N GLN A 144 -5.37 11.89 -11.05
CA GLN A 144 -5.90 12.16 -12.39
C GLN A 144 -7.40 12.44 -12.35
N HIS A 145 -7.87 13.31 -13.24
CA HIS A 145 -9.28 13.75 -13.35
C HIS A 145 -10.26 12.59 -13.55
N TRP A 146 -9.89 11.57 -14.32
CA TRP A 146 -10.73 10.38 -14.55
C TRP A 146 -10.83 9.46 -13.31
N ALA A 147 -9.99 9.68 -12.30
CA ALA A 147 -10.06 9.02 -11.01
C ALA A 147 -10.86 9.83 -9.96
N GLU A 148 -11.43 10.97 -10.35
CA GLU A 148 -12.43 11.68 -9.54
C GLU A 148 -13.74 10.88 -9.55
N ALA A 149 -14.44 10.88 -8.42
CA ALA A 149 -15.79 10.33 -8.38
C ALA A 149 -16.67 11.25 -9.21
N ALA A 150 -17.31 10.72 -10.25
CA ALA A 150 -18.45 11.41 -10.84
C ALA A 150 -19.52 11.46 -9.76
N ASP A 151 -19.68 12.62 -9.12
CA ASP A 151 -20.72 12.96 -8.14
C ASP A 151 -21.38 11.74 -7.48
N ASP A 152 -20.59 10.97 -6.73
CA ASP A 152 -21.11 10.09 -5.69
C ASP A 152 -21.58 11.00 -4.55
N THR A 153 -22.58 11.85 -4.85
CA THR A 153 -23.52 12.30 -3.84
C THR A 153 -23.96 10.99 -3.21
N PRO A 154 -23.63 10.70 -1.93
CA PRO A 154 -24.18 9.50 -1.31
C PRO A 154 -25.66 9.60 -1.60
N LEU A 155 -26.21 8.61 -2.33
CA LEU A 155 -27.64 8.59 -2.66
C LEU A 155 -28.31 8.81 -1.32
N ALA A 156 -28.80 10.03 -1.09
CA ALA A 156 -29.35 10.41 0.19
C ALA A 156 -30.46 9.40 0.36
N TRP A 157 -30.31 8.51 1.34
CA TRP A 157 -31.21 7.39 1.49
C TRP A 157 -32.61 7.98 1.57
N LYS A 158 -33.42 7.72 0.55
CA LYS A 158 -34.79 8.20 0.52
C LYS A 158 -35.60 7.16 1.28
N SER A 159 -36.28 7.61 2.33
CA SER A 159 -37.18 6.74 3.09
C SER A 159 -38.18 6.11 2.12
N PRO A 160 -38.37 4.77 2.16
CA PRO A 160 -39.37 4.12 1.33
C PRO A 160 -40.72 4.80 1.54
N THR A 161 -41.32 5.31 0.46
CA THR A 161 -42.61 6.04 0.55
C THR A 161 -43.80 5.07 0.55
N ASP A 162 -43.56 3.80 0.20
CA ASP A 162 -44.59 2.78 0.03
C ASP A 162 -44.81 1.90 1.27
N VAL A 163 -44.42 2.37 2.46
CA VAL A 163 -44.60 1.60 3.70
C VAL A 163 -46.07 1.68 4.12
N PRO A 164 -46.78 0.55 4.29
CA PRO A 164 -48.15 0.56 4.80
C PRO A 164 -48.24 1.24 6.17
N GLU A 165 -49.27 2.06 6.40
CA GLU A 165 -49.49 2.79 7.68
C GLU A 165 -49.46 1.89 8.93
N SER A 166 -49.77 0.60 8.78
CA SER A 166 -49.73 -0.37 9.89
C SER A 166 -48.31 -0.63 10.43
N ILE A 167 -47.29 -0.39 9.61
CA ILE A 167 -45.87 -0.56 9.93
C ILE A 167 -45.24 0.79 10.32
N ALA A 168 -45.74 1.90 9.76
CA ALA A 168 -45.30 3.26 10.07
C ALA A 168 -45.86 3.75 11.43
N LYS A 169 -45.43 3.13 12.53
CA LYS A 169 -45.84 3.53 13.87
C LYS A 169 -45.01 4.72 14.38
N SER A 170 -45.70 5.71 14.96
CA SER A 170 -45.07 6.84 15.66
C SER A 170 -44.16 6.33 16.79
N GLY A 171 -42.88 6.68 16.72
CA GLY A 171 -41.84 6.27 17.67
C GLY A 171 -40.72 5.39 17.08
N TYR A 172 -40.95 4.75 15.93
CA TYR A 172 -39.89 4.13 15.13
C TYR A 172 -40.15 4.45 13.66
N GLY A 173 -39.67 5.60 13.21
CA GLY A 173 -39.85 6.05 11.84
C GLY A 173 -38.70 6.94 11.38
N TYR A 174 -38.17 6.64 10.20
CA TYR A 174 -37.50 7.61 9.35
C TYR A 174 -38.60 8.52 8.75
N GLY A 175 -38.99 9.55 9.50
CA GLY A 175 -39.99 10.52 9.11
C GLY A 175 -39.37 11.92 9.02
N ASN A 176 -39.86 12.72 8.08
CA ASN A 176 -39.36 14.05 7.74
C ASN A 176 -39.17 14.93 8.97
N GLU A 177 -37.94 15.40 9.18
CA GLU A 177 -37.61 16.49 10.10
C GLU A 177 -38.12 17.81 9.50
N GLU A 178 -39.44 18.02 9.52
CA GLU A 178 -40.02 19.34 9.27
C GLU A 178 -39.91 20.17 10.56
N GLU A 179 -38.86 21.00 10.59
CA GLU A 179 -39.00 22.45 10.71
C GLU A 179 -40.11 22.93 11.67
N ASN A 180 -39.90 22.87 13.00
CA ASN A 180 -40.34 23.87 14.00
C ASN A 180 -40.21 23.40 15.48
N ASP A 181 -39.00 23.06 15.96
CA ASP A 181 -38.78 23.02 17.43
C ASP A 181 -37.31 23.29 17.80
N PRO A 182 -36.97 24.40 18.49
CA PRO A 182 -35.58 24.79 18.72
C PRO A 182 -34.83 23.98 19.80
N ASP A 183 -35.38 22.89 20.33
CA ASP A 183 -34.77 22.14 21.46
C ASP A 183 -34.47 20.65 21.18
N ALA A 184 -34.54 20.20 19.92
CA ALA A 184 -34.28 18.78 19.58
C ALA A 184 -32.81 18.44 19.28
N SER A 185 -31.85 19.32 19.60
CA SER A 185 -30.43 18.97 19.53
C SER A 185 -29.96 18.40 20.88
N VAL A 186 -29.32 17.22 20.83
CA VAL A 186 -28.60 16.51 21.91
C VAL A 186 -29.41 15.39 22.59
N GLN A 187 -29.60 14.26 21.90
CA GLN A 187 -29.80 12.98 22.58
C GLN A 187 -28.50 12.59 23.32
N LYS A 188 -28.53 12.75 24.65
CA LYS A 188 -27.53 12.26 25.60
C LYS A 188 -27.46 10.72 25.58
N PRO A 189 -26.28 10.12 25.83
CA PRO A 189 -26.07 8.67 25.72
C PRO A 189 -26.88 7.87 26.75
N LEU A 190 -27.26 6.66 26.31
CA LEU A 190 -28.07 5.62 26.95
C LEU A 190 -27.95 5.54 28.48
N LYS A 191 -29.07 5.82 29.17
CA LYS A 191 -29.26 5.47 30.59
C LYS A 191 -29.52 3.97 30.73
N GLN A 192 -28.50 3.30 31.24
CA GLN A 192 -28.50 2.15 32.16
C GLN A 192 -29.88 1.68 32.66
N ASN A 193 -30.31 0.49 32.20
CA ASN A 193 -31.41 -0.26 32.79
C ASN A 193 -30.98 -0.85 34.14
N LEU A 194 -31.40 -0.21 35.23
CA LEU A 194 -31.51 -0.81 36.55
C LEU A 194 -32.79 -1.64 36.60
N VAL A 195 -32.64 -2.97 36.57
CA VAL A 195 -33.68 -3.90 36.99
C VAL A 195 -33.67 -3.95 38.51
N THR A 196 -34.81 -3.63 39.12
CA THR A 196 -35.12 -3.84 40.53
C THR A 196 -35.27 -5.34 40.81
N GLY A 197 -34.62 -5.86 41.86
CA GLY A 197 -34.92 -7.21 42.35
C GLY A 197 -33.91 -7.85 43.32
N ASN A 198 -33.96 -7.40 44.59
CA ASN A 198 -33.71 -8.14 45.84
C ASN A 198 -32.30 -8.58 46.33
N SER A 199 -32.15 -8.33 47.64
CA SER A 199 -31.38 -8.99 48.71
C SER A 199 -29.87 -8.71 48.88
N ASP A 200 -29.61 -8.17 50.08
CA ASP A 200 -28.52 -8.46 51.02
C ASP A 200 -27.18 -7.70 50.96
N HIS A 201 -27.00 -6.93 52.06
CA HIS A 201 -25.78 -6.67 52.83
C HIS A 201 -24.44 -6.31 52.15
N GLY A 202 -23.87 -5.17 52.57
CA GLY A 202 -22.42 -5.06 52.82
C GLY A 202 -21.71 -3.90 52.13
N THR A 203 -21.18 -2.98 52.94
CA THR A 203 -20.29 -1.87 52.60
C THR A 203 -18.96 -2.31 51.97
N SER A 204 -18.54 -1.72 50.83
CA SER A 204 -17.11 -1.37 50.54
C SER A 204 -16.94 -0.68 49.17
N SER A 205 -15.96 0.24 49.11
CA SER A 205 -15.61 1.12 47.98
C SER A 205 -15.18 0.40 46.68
N PRO A 206 -15.31 1.03 45.49
CA PRO A 206 -15.05 0.36 44.21
C PRO A 206 -13.56 0.33 43.85
N ARG A 207 -13.07 -0.83 43.37
CA ARG A 207 -11.79 -0.94 42.65
C ARG A 207 -12.03 -0.67 41.15
N PRO A 208 -11.09 -0.01 40.43
CA PRO A 208 -11.27 0.28 39.02
C PRO A 208 -11.11 -0.98 38.16
N TYR A 209 -12.10 -1.26 37.32
CA TYR A 209 -11.99 -2.27 36.27
C TYR A 209 -11.24 -1.68 35.06
N VAL A 210 -10.15 -2.34 34.68
CA VAL A 210 -9.38 -2.05 33.46
C VAL A 210 -10.13 -2.67 32.26
N MET A 211 -10.51 -1.84 31.30
CA MET A 211 -11.22 -2.29 30.10
C MET A 211 -10.20 -2.76 29.04
N HIS A 212 -10.10 -4.07 28.81
CA HIS A 212 -9.35 -4.62 27.68
C HIS A 212 -10.18 -4.48 26.40
N THR A 213 -9.73 -3.60 25.50
CA THR A 213 -10.28 -3.48 24.15
C THR A 213 -9.64 -4.55 23.25
N TYR A 214 -10.44 -5.53 22.82
CA TYR A 214 -10.01 -6.51 21.82
C TYR A 214 -9.99 -5.86 20.44
N ARG A 215 -8.80 -5.53 19.94
CA ARG A 215 -8.55 -5.18 18.54
C ARG A 215 -8.59 -6.47 17.73
N ALA A 216 -9.50 -6.55 16.74
CA ALA A 216 -9.51 -7.64 15.78
C ALA A 216 -8.18 -7.66 15.02
N SER A 217 -7.34 -8.63 15.35
CA SER A 217 -6.09 -8.96 14.67
C SER A 217 -6.33 -10.25 13.89
N ASN A 218 -6.54 -10.13 12.59
CA ASN A 218 -6.35 -11.28 11.70
C ASN A 218 -4.86 -11.63 11.70
N ARG A 219 -4.51 -12.66 12.47
CA ARG A 219 -3.23 -13.37 12.33
C ARG A 219 -3.52 -14.86 12.36
N SER A 220 -3.43 -15.46 11.18
CA SER A 220 -3.25 -16.90 10.99
C SER A 220 -1.91 -17.30 11.61
N VAL A 221 -1.97 -18.12 12.66
CA VAL A 221 -0.84 -18.95 13.12
C VAL A 221 -1.45 -20.31 13.45
N ALA A 222 -1.19 -21.27 12.57
CA ALA A 222 -1.11 -22.68 12.91
C ALA A 222 0.12 -22.87 13.82
N GLU A 223 0.11 -23.92 14.66
CA GLU A 223 0.96 -24.21 15.85
C GLU A 223 0.19 -23.87 17.13
N ASP A 224 -0.30 -24.78 17.99
CA ASP A 224 -0.01 -26.20 18.19
C ASP A 224 -1.27 -26.90 18.73
N ASP A 225 -1.72 -27.94 18.04
CA ASP A 225 -2.58 -28.96 18.63
C ASP A 225 -1.71 -29.84 19.54
N ALA A 226 -1.87 -29.70 20.86
CA ALA A 226 -1.31 -30.62 21.84
C ALA A 226 -2.44 -31.20 22.71
N TYR A 227 -3.47 -31.76 22.06
CA TYR A 227 -4.39 -32.73 22.66
C TYR A 227 -3.72 -34.11 22.83
N HIS A 228 -2.58 -34.13 23.52
CA HIS A 228 -2.00 -35.33 24.10
C HIS A 228 -1.48 -35.00 25.50
N GLN A 229 -2.40 -34.80 26.43
CA GLN A 229 -2.16 -35.05 27.84
C GLN A 229 -2.85 -36.37 28.23
N ALA A 230 -2.07 -37.23 28.88
CA ALA A 230 -2.52 -38.26 29.81
C ALA A 230 -3.53 -39.30 29.28
N TYR A 231 -3.01 -40.42 28.78
CA TYR A 231 -3.23 -41.80 29.26
C TYR A 231 -2.27 -42.74 28.53
#